data_AF-A0A938CM51-F1
#
_entry.id   AF-A0A938CM51-F1
#
_cell.length_a   1.000
_cell.length_b   1.000
_cell.length_c   1.000
_cell.angle_alpha   90.00
_cell.angle_beta   90.00
_cell.angle_gamma   90.00
#
_symmetry.space_group_name_H-M   'P 1'
#
loop_
_entity.id
_entity.type
_entity.pdbx_description
1 polymer ?
#
loop_
_entity_poly.entity_id
_entity_poly.type
_entity_poly.pdbx_seq_one_letter_code
_entity_poly.pdbx_strand_id
1 'polypeptide(L)'
;MLKIDLLPSHFAAARAAKSMLALMVVVLLLTVLGCFGMLMMKKAELARVTKEWDDWKAKADEVRALETKAGQKEALAAPIDAKVTFIEDADGCGEQWFDAFEKVNRYIYAQAEVTAIRITAPNAVHFEVNVPDT
;
A
#
# COMPACT_ATOMS: atom_id res chain seq x y z
N MET A 1 61.70 20.76 66.76
CA MET A 1 62.26 21.67 65.73
C MET A 1 61.10 22.29 64.96
N LEU A 2 60.78 23.56 65.21
CA LEU A 2 59.76 24.30 64.45
C LEU A 2 60.35 24.75 63.11
N LYS A 3 59.73 24.34 62.01
CA LYS A 3 60.03 24.89 60.67
C LYS A 3 59.25 26.18 60.52
N ILE A 4 59.92 27.33 60.63
CA ILE A 4 59.34 28.64 60.34
C ILE A 4 59.40 28.83 58.83
N ASP A 5 58.22 28.96 58.22
CA ASP A 5 58.07 29.18 56.79
C ASP A 5 58.38 30.64 56.47
N LEU A 6 59.47 30.88 55.72
CA LEU A 6 60.04 32.20 55.43
C LEU A 6 59.54 32.79 54.10
N LEU A 7 58.58 32.15 53.44
CA LEU A 7 58.03 32.63 52.18
C LEU A 7 56.82 33.54 52.45
N PRO A 8 56.84 34.80 52.00
CA PRO A 8 55.70 35.68 52.21
C PRO A 8 54.49 35.16 51.42
N SER A 9 53.33 35.15 52.08
CA SER A 9 52.10 34.45 51.68
C SER A 9 51.62 34.72 50.25
N HIS A 10 52.01 35.86 49.67
CA HIS A 10 51.67 36.24 48.30
C HIS A 10 52.31 35.32 47.23
N PHE A 11 53.51 34.77 47.45
CA PHE A 11 54.12 33.85 46.48
C PHE A 11 53.50 32.44 46.53
N ALA A 12 53.09 31.99 47.73
CA ALA A 12 52.38 30.73 47.89
C ALA A 12 50.98 30.79 47.22
N ALA A 13 50.27 31.90 47.40
CA ALA A 13 48.98 32.16 46.74
C ALA A 13 49.10 32.25 45.21
N ALA A 14 50.13 32.93 44.69
CA ALA A 14 50.36 33.03 43.25
C ALA A 14 50.70 31.68 42.59
N ARG A 15 51.45 30.81 43.29
CA ARG A 15 51.77 29.46 42.81
C ARG A 15 50.53 28.56 42.80
N ALA A 16 49.72 28.62 43.85
CA ALA A 16 48.45 27.90 43.95
C ALA A 16 47.44 28.35 42.89
N ALA A 17 47.35 29.67 42.62
CA ALA A 17 46.51 30.22 41.57
C ALA A 17 46.95 29.73 40.17
N LYS A 18 48.27 29.69 39.90
CA LYS A 18 48.80 29.19 38.62
C LYS A 18 48.50 27.70 38.41
N SER A 19 48.62 26.88 39.44
CA SER A 19 48.23 25.45 39.36
C SER A 19 46.73 25.26 39.20
N MET A 20 45.91 26.08 39.85
CA MET A 20 44.44 26.01 39.75
C MET A 20 43.96 26.44 38.36
N LEU A 21 44.58 27.46 37.77
CA LEU A 21 44.29 27.92 36.41
C LEU A 21 44.69 26.86 35.36
N ALA A 22 45.86 26.22 35.53
CA ALA A 22 46.26 25.10 34.68
C ALA A 22 45.28 23.92 34.76
N LEU A 23 44.82 23.57 35.96
CA LEU A 23 43.82 22.51 36.15
C LEU A 23 42.49 22.86 35.50
N MET A 24 42.04 24.12 35.61
CA MET A 24 40.82 24.60 34.95
C MET A 24 40.91 24.47 33.42
N VAL A 25 42.05 24.83 32.83
CA VAL A 25 42.28 24.69 31.38
C VAL A 25 42.26 23.22 30.96
N VAL A 26 42.87 22.33 31.73
CA VAL A 26 42.86 20.88 31.45
C VAL A 26 41.44 20.32 31.52
N VAL A 27 40.65 20.69 32.54
CA VAL A 27 39.23 20.28 32.66
C VAL A 27 38.41 20.78 31.48
N LEU A 28 38.66 22.02 31.04
CA LEU A 28 37.95 22.62 29.90
C LEU A 28 38.32 21.96 28.56
N LEU A 29 39.57 21.52 28.39
CA LEU A 29 39.98 20.73 27.23
C LEU A 29 39.34 19.33 27.24
N LEU A 30 39.26 18.69 28.40
CA LEU A 30 38.61 17.38 28.54
C LEU A 30 37.12 17.43 28.23
N THR A 31 36.42 18.49 28.65
CA THR A 31 34.99 18.66 28.33
C THR A 31 34.77 18.89 26.83
N VAL A 32 35.63 19.68 26.17
CA VAL A 32 35.57 19.87 24.71
C VAL A 32 35.78 18.55 23.97
N LEU A 33 36.77 17.75 24.37
CA LEU A 33 37.02 16.43 23.79
C LEU A 33 35.84 15.47 24.02
N GLY A 34 35.25 15.49 25.22
CA GLY A 34 34.06 14.69 25.55
C GLY A 34 32.84 15.05 24.69
N CYS A 35 32.55 16.35 24.55
CA CYS A 35 31.47 16.82 23.67
C CYS A 35 31.73 16.46 22.19
N PHE A 36 32.96 16.60 21.71
CA PHE A 36 33.30 16.25 20.33
C PHE A 36 33.13 14.74 20.06
N GLY A 37 33.56 13.89 21.00
CA GLY A 37 33.35 12.44 20.91
C GLY A 37 31.87 12.07 20.87
N MET A 38 31.06 12.68 21.73
CA MET A 38 29.61 12.44 21.77
C MET A 38 28.92 12.89 20.46
N LEU A 39 29.32 14.02 19.89
CA LEU A 39 28.80 14.49 18.59
C LEU A 39 29.14 13.53 17.44
N MET A 40 30.35 12.97 17.42
CA MET A 40 30.75 11.99 16.40
C MET A 40 29.94 10.69 16.50
N MET A 41 29.71 10.19 17.72
CA MET A 41 28.85 9.02 17.93
C MET A 41 27.42 9.27 17.47
N LYS A 42 26.84 10.44 17.78
CA LYS A 42 25.48 10.78 17.36
C LYS A 42 25.33 10.97 15.86
N LYS A 43 26.36 11.51 15.18
CA LYS A 43 26.37 11.57 13.71
C LYS A 43 26.43 10.18 13.07
N ALA A 44 27.21 9.26 13.63
CA ALA A 44 27.27 7.89 13.14
C ALA A 44 25.94 7.15 13.34
N GLU A 45 25.30 7.35 14.50
CA GLU A 45 23.97 6.80 14.80
C GLU A 45 22.90 7.34 13.84
N LEU A 46 22.88 8.66 13.61
CA LEU A 46 22.01 9.30 12.62
C LEU A 46 22.25 8.75 11.22
N ALA A 47 23.50 8.65 10.76
CA ALA A 47 23.81 8.14 9.44
C ALA A 47 23.35 6.68 9.26
N ARG A 48 23.42 5.85 10.30
CA ARG A 48 22.90 4.49 10.29
C ARG A 48 21.37 4.49 10.18
N VAL A 49 20.69 5.27 11.02
CA VAL A 49 19.22 5.36 11.02
C VAL A 49 18.70 5.92 9.69
N THR A 50 19.38 6.91 9.10
CA THR A 50 19.00 7.44 7.78
C THR A 50 19.15 6.40 6.68
N LYS A 51 20.22 5.59 6.70
CA LYS A 51 20.36 4.47 5.75
C LYS A 51 19.27 3.42 5.92
N GLU A 52 19.00 3.02 7.16
CA GLU A 52 17.91 2.08 7.45
C GLU A 52 16.57 2.66 6.95
N TRP A 53 16.31 3.95 7.20
CA TRP A 53 15.12 4.63 6.72
C TRP A 53 15.01 4.64 5.19
N ASP A 54 16.10 4.94 4.48
CA ASP A 54 16.11 4.96 3.01
C ASP A 54 15.85 3.57 2.42
N ASP A 55 16.44 2.52 3.01
CA ASP A 55 16.21 1.13 2.61
C ASP A 55 14.73 0.71 2.82
N TRP A 56 14.14 1.08 3.96
CA TRP A 56 12.73 0.80 4.24
C TRP A 56 11.78 1.59 3.35
N LYS A 57 12.12 2.84 3.04
CA LYS A 57 11.33 3.68 2.16
C LYS A 57 11.31 3.13 0.73
N ALA A 58 12.45 2.67 0.22
CA ALA A 58 12.53 2.04 -1.11
C ALA A 58 11.62 0.80 -1.19
N LYS A 59 11.67 -0.08 -0.18
CA LYS A 59 10.80 -1.26 -0.11
C LYS A 59 9.31 -0.89 -0.03
N ALA A 60 8.97 0.14 0.75
CA ALA A 60 7.58 0.59 0.87
C ALA A 60 7.05 1.15 -0.46
N ASP A 61 7.87 1.89 -1.21
CA ASP A 61 7.50 2.43 -2.52
C ASP A 61 7.36 1.31 -3.57
N GLU A 62 8.18 0.26 -3.51
CA GLU A 62 8.00 -0.95 -4.34
C GLU A 62 6.67 -1.65 -4.07
N VAL A 63 6.30 -1.83 -2.79
CA VAL A 63 5.02 -2.46 -2.41
C VAL A 63 3.84 -1.63 -2.91
N ARG A 64 3.86 -0.31 -2.73
CA ARG A 64 2.80 0.59 -3.25
C ARG A 64 2.67 0.50 -4.78
N ALA A 65 3.79 0.38 -5.48
CA ALA A 65 3.78 0.19 -6.93
C ALA A 65 3.17 -1.16 -7.33
N LEU A 66 3.43 -2.23 -6.56
CA LEU A 66 2.82 -3.54 -6.77
C LEU A 66 1.31 -3.54 -6.46
N GLU A 67 0.88 -2.90 -5.37
CA GLU A 67 -0.55 -2.73 -5.03
C GLU A 67 -1.29 -1.99 -6.13
N THR A 68 -0.70 -0.93 -6.68
CA THR A 68 -1.28 -0.18 -7.81
C THR A 68 -1.43 -1.07 -9.04
N LYS A 69 -0.42 -1.88 -9.37
CA LYS A 69 -0.48 -2.84 -10.48
C LYS A 69 -1.49 -3.96 -10.23
N ALA A 70 -1.64 -4.41 -8.99
CA ALA A 70 -2.63 -5.42 -8.62
C ALA A 70 -4.05 -4.88 -8.79
N GLY A 71 -4.35 -3.68 -8.27
CA GLY A 71 -5.65 -3.04 -8.45
C GLY A 71 -6.00 -2.77 -9.92
N GLN A 72 -5.02 -2.43 -10.76
CA GLN A 72 -5.22 -2.32 -12.20
C GLN A 72 -5.56 -3.67 -12.84
N LYS A 73 -4.91 -4.77 -12.44
CA LYS A 73 -5.22 -6.11 -12.96
C LYS A 73 -6.59 -6.61 -12.49
N GLU A 74 -6.97 -6.31 -11.25
CA GLU A 74 -8.29 -6.65 -10.71
C GLU A 74 -9.40 -5.88 -11.45
N ALA A 75 -9.18 -4.59 -11.74
CA ALA A 75 -10.09 -3.81 -12.57
C ALA A 75 -10.23 -4.36 -14.00
N LEU A 76 -9.18 -5.00 -14.54
CA LEU A 76 -9.23 -5.70 -15.83
C LEU A 76 -9.91 -7.08 -15.74
N ALA A 77 -9.96 -7.69 -14.55
CA ALA A 77 -10.61 -8.99 -14.33
C ALA A 77 -12.14 -8.85 -14.19
N ALA A 78 -12.63 -7.79 -13.54
CA ALA A 78 -14.06 -7.52 -13.37
C ALA A 78 -14.91 -7.63 -14.67
N PRO A 79 -14.51 -7.06 -15.83
CA PRO A 79 -15.26 -7.21 -17.08
C PRO A 79 -15.17 -8.62 -17.69
N ILE A 80 -14.16 -9.42 -17.31
CA ILE A 80 -14.04 -10.82 -17.75
C ILE A 80 -15.01 -11.67 -16.94
N ASP A 81 -15.05 -11.51 -15.62
CA ASP A 81 -16.00 -12.23 -14.75
C ASP A 81 -17.46 -11.95 -15.15
N ALA A 82 -17.79 -10.69 -15.44
CA ALA A 82 -19.12 -10.32 -15.92
C ALA A 82 -19.50 -11.01 -17.24
N LYS A 83 -18.53 -11.27 -18.13
CA LYS A 83 -18.77 -12.02 -19.37
C LYS A 83 -18.96 -13.51 -19.12
N VAL A 84 -18.21 -14.08 -18.18
CA VAL A 84 -18.37 -15.49 -17.80
C VAL A 84 -19.76 -15.71 -17.20
N THR A 85 -20.19 -14.85 -16.27
CA THR A 85 -21.54 -14.91 -15.69
C THR A 85 -22.63 -14.76 -16.75
N PHE A 86 -22.47 -13.84 -17.71
CA PHE A 86 -23.43 -13.72 -18.81
C PHE A 86 -23.54 -15.00 -19.65
N ILE A 87 -22.43 -15.68 -19.92
CA ILE A 87 -22.43 -16.94 -20.69
C ILE A 87 -23.08 -18.06 -19.87
N GLU A 88 -22.75 -18.18 -18.58
CA GLU A 88 -23.34 -19.17 -17.67
C GLU A 88 -24.86 -18.96 -17.53
N ASP A 89 -25.31 -17.71 -17.37
CA ASP A 89 -26.73 -17.37 -17.32
C ASP A 89 -27.43 -17.66 -18.65
N ALA A 90 -26.78 -17.39 -19.78
CA ALA A 90 -27.33 -17.69 -21.11
C ALA A 90 -27.47 -19.20 -21.36
N ASP A 91 -26.52 -20.01 -20.89
CA ASP A 91 -26.56 -21.47 -20.99
C ASP A 91 -27.72 -22.05 -20.15
N GLY A 92 -27.92 -21.53 -18.93
CA GLY A 92 -29.04 -21.92 -18.04
C GLY A 92 -30.42 -21.36 -18.44
N CYS A 93 -30.49 -20.31 -19.26
CA CYS A 93 -31.76 -19.78 -19.73
C CYS A 93 -32.44 -20.67 -20.78
N GLY A 94 -31.71 -21.47 -21.55
CA GLY A 94 -32.29 -22.25 -22.66
C GLY A 94 -33.32 -23.29 -22.22
N GLU A 95 -33.07 -24.00 -21.12
CA GLU A 95 -33.85 -25.16 -20.70
C GLU A 95 -35.29 -24.80 -20.29
N GLN A 96 -35.46 -23.68 -19.58
CA GLN A 96 -36.75 -23.18 -19.11
C GLN A 96 -37.65 -22.65 -20.24
N TRP A 97 -37.06 -22.17 -21.35
CA TRP A 97 -37.83 -21.77 -22.53
C TRP A 97 -38.10 -22.94 -23.48
N PHE A 98 -37.25 -23.96 -23.51
CA PHE A 98 -37.40 -25.12 -24.38
C PHE A 98 -38.73 -25.85 -24.14
N ASP A 99 -39.10 -26.02 -22.88
CA ASP A 99 -40.33 -26.68 -22.45
C ASP A 99 -41.59 -25.88 -22.85
N ALA A 100 -41.50 -24.55 -22.84
CA ALA A 100 -42.54 -23.65 -23.32
C ALA A 100 -42.63 -23.66 -24.86
N PHE A 101 -41.48 -23.69 -25.55
CA PHE A 101 -41.39 -23.80 -27.01
C PHE A 101 -41.95 -25.13 -27.52
N GLU A 102 -41.67 -26.24 -26.84
CA GLU A 102 -42.21 -27.55 -27.20
C GLU A 102 -43.73 -27.57 -27.06
N LYS A 103 -44.26 -27.01 -25.96
CA LYS A 103 -45.71 -26.88 -25.76
C LYS A 103 -46.36 -26.03 -26.83
N VAL A 104 -45.77 -24.88 -27.18
CA VAL A 104 -46.28 -24.04 -28.29
C VAL A 104 -46.25 -24.84 -29.59
N ASN A 105 -45.11 -25.43 -29.96
CA ASN A 105 -44.93 -26.20 -31.20
C ASN A 105 -45.92 -27.37 -31.32
N ARG A 106 -46.29 -28.00 -30.20
CA ARG A 106 -47.31 -29.06 -30.18
C ARG A 106 -48.72 -28.58 -30.55
N TYR A 107 -49.03 -27.31 -30.30
CA TYR A 107 -50.36 -26.72 -30.55
C TYR A 107 -50.40 -25.76 -31.74
N ILE A 108 -49.27 -25.47 -32.40
CA ILE A 108 -49.27 -24.71 -33.66
C ILE A 108 -49.61 -25.62 -34.84
N TYR A 109 -50.18 -25.05 -35.89
CA TYR A 109 -50.42 -25.75 -37.15
C TYR A 109 -49.08 -26.23 -37.73
N ALA A 110 -48.96 -27.51 -38.10
CA ALA A 110 -47.67 -28.14 -38.44
C ALA A 110 -46.89 -27.49 -39.61
N GLN A 111 -47.55 -26.67 -40.41
CA GLN A 111 -46.93 -25.93 -41.52
C GLN A 111 -46.69 -24.45 -41.21
N ALA A 112 -47.01 -23.99 -40.00
CA ALA A 112 -46.83 -22.62 -39.59
C ALA A 112 -45.38 -22.39 -39.13
N GLU A 113 -44.71 -21.40 -39.70
CA GLU A 113 -43.35 -21.01 -39.37
C GLU A 113 -43.36 -19.76 -38.48
N VAL A 114 -42.82 -19.86 -37.28
CA VAL A 114 -42.70 -18.70 -36.37
C VAL A 114 -41.49 -17.88 -36.78
N THR A 115 -41.69 -16.66 -37.27
CA THR A 115 -40.63 -15.81 -37.83
C THR A 115 -40.09 -14.81 -36.81
N ALA A 116 -40.90 -14.37 -35.85
CA ALA A 116 -40.44 -13.48 -34.78
C ALA A 116 -41.21 -13.68 -33.48
N ILE A 117 -40.51 -13.44 -32.36
CA ILE A 117 -41.06 -13.49 -31.01
C ILE A 117 -40.70 -12.18 -30.33
N ARG A 118 -41.71 -11.47 -29.83
CA ARG A 118 -41.51 -10.20 -29.11
C ARG A 118 -42.18 -10.28 -27.75
N ILE A 119 -41.39 -10.09 -26.70
CA ILE A 119 -41.89 -9.97 -25.33
C ILE A 119 -42.24 -8.50 -25.11
N THR A 120 -43.53 -8.21 -24.93
CA THR A 120 -44.04 -6.87 -24.63
C THR A 120 -44.41 -6.81 -23.16
N ALA A 121 -43.75 -5.91 -22.42
CA ALA A 121 -44.08 -5.66 -21.03
C ALA A 121 -45.55 -5.20 -20.88
N PRO A 122 -46.27 -5.54 -19.78
CA PRO A 122 -45.76 -6.19 -18.59
C PRO A 122 -45.79 -7.72 -18.60
N ASN A 123 -46.57 -8.40 -19.46
CA ASN A 123 -46.72 -9.87 -19.47
C ASN A 123 -47.29 -10.45 -20.79
N ALA A 124 -47.02 -9.82 -21.95
CA ALA A 124 -47.53 -10.30 -23.24
C ALA A 124 -46.41 -10.82 -24.12
N VAL A 125 -46.65 -11.94 -24.81
CA VAL A 125 -45.73 -12.48 -25.83
C VAL A 125 -46.45 -12.46 -27.17
N HIS A 126 -45.88 -11.74 -28.14
CA HIS A 126 -46.37 -11.68 -29.50
C HIS A 126 -45.54 -12.60 -30.39
N PHE A 127 -46.24 -13.46 -31.13
CA PHE A 127 -45.65 -14.35 -32.13
C PHE A 127 -46.08 -13.87 -33.51
N GLU A 128 -45.11 -13.59 -34.38
CA GLU A 128 -45.36 -13.44 -35.81
C GLU A 128 -45.19 -14.82 -36.45
N VAL A 129 -46.22 -15.29 -37.12
CA VAL A 129 -46.28 -16.63 -37.68
C VAL A 129 -46.69 -16.53 -39.14
N ASN A 130 -45.89 -17.13 -40.02
CA ASN A 130 -46.20 -17.30 -41.42
C ASN A 130 -46.95 -18.63 -41.59
N VAL A 131 -48.17 -18.58 -42.09
CA VAL A 131 -48.95 -19.78 -42.41
C VAL A 131 -49.03 -19.85 -43.93
N PRO A 132 -48.51 -20.92 -44.57
CA PRO A 132 -48.63 -21.10 -46.00
C PRO A 132 -50.11 -21.32 -46.36
N ASP A 133 -50.62 -20.54 -47.32
CA ASP A 133 -51.96 -20.75 -47.88
C ASP A 133 -52.00 -22.12 -48.57
N THR A 134 -52.97 -22.95 -48.17
CA THR A 134 -53.32 -24.19 -48.88
C THR A 134 -53.96 -23.91 -50.23
#